data_AF-A0A416GC35-F1
#
_entry.id   AF-A0A416GC35-F1
#
_cell.length_a   1.000
_cell.length_b   1.000
_cell.length_c   1.000
_cell.angle_alpha   90.00
_cell.angle_beta   90.00
_cell.angle_gamma   90.00
#
_symmetry.space_group_name_H-M   'P 1'
#
loop_
_entity.id
_entity.type
_entity.pdbx_description
1 polymer ?
#
loop_
_entity_poly.entity_id
_entity_poly.type
_entity_poly.pdbx_seq_one_letter_code
_entity_poly.pdbx_strand_id
1 'polypeptide(L)'
;MDQSARNRWVFRMIHYQNLEFILKHGIVSKYKENNPEYIRIGAPDLISLRDEYRVGIDPPGGTLGEFIPFYFAGHSPMLYKPVGGIKKPPEN
;
A
#
# COMPACT_ATOMS: atom_id res chain seq x y z
N MET A 1 2.03 10.73 -27.99
CA MET A 1 1.81 9.98 -26.74
C MET A 1 0.83 8.86 -27.05
N ASP A 2 1.21 7.61 -26.77
CA ASP A 2 0.38 6.43 -27.01
C ASP A 2 -0.92 6.52 -26.18
N GLN A 3 -2.07 6.37 -26.84
CA GLN A 3 -3.40 6.45 -26.22
C GLN A 3 -3.79 5.14 -25.52
N SER A 4 -3.01 4.06 -25.66
CA SER A 4 -3.28 2.75 -25.07
C SER A 4 -3.29 2.75 -23.52
N ALA A 5 -2.64 3.74 -22.90
CA ALA A 5 -2.53 3.85 -21.45
C ALA A 5 -3.77 4.47 -20.76
N ARG A 6 -4.73 5.04 -21.52
CA ARG A 6 -5.75 5.94 -20.96
C ARG A 6 -6.71 5.29 -19.96
N ASN A 7 -6.89 3.96 -19.98
CA ASN A 7 -7.84 3.25 -19.11
C ASN A 7 -7.22 1.99 -18.47
N ARG A 8 -6.10 2.14 -17.74
CA ARG A 8 -5.58 1.03 -16.91
C ARG A 8 -5.89 1.28 -15.45
N TRP A 9 -6.72 0.41 -14.88
CA TRP A 9 -7.02 0.41 -13.45
C TRP A 9 -5.78 -0.02 -12.67
N VAL A 10 -5.48 0.74 -11.62
CA VAL A 10 -4.52 0.36 -10.59
C VAL A 10 -5.27 0.18 -9.27
N PHE A 11 -4.86 -0.81 -8.51
CA PHE A 11 -5.52 -1.21 -7.28
C PHE A 11 -4.63 -0.90 -6.09
N ARG A 12 -5.22 -0.51 -4.97
CA ARG A 12 -4.53 -0.37 -3.70
C ARG A 12 -5.34 -1.05 -2.61
N MET A 13 -4.69 -1.91 -1.84
CA MET A 13 -5.28 -2.50 -0.65
C MET A 13 -5.14 -1.54 0.53
N ILE A 14 -6.22 -1.36 1.29
CA ILE A 14 -6.30 -0.49 2.48
C ILE A 14 -7.15 -1.18 3.55
N HIS A 15 -7.03 -0.72 4.80
CA HIS A 15 -8.05 -1.04 5.80
C HIS A 15 -9.35 -0.31 5.44
N TYR A 16 -10.51 -0.97 5.54
CA TYR A 16 -11.79 -0.35 5.17
C TYR A 16 -12.10 0.92 5.99
N GLN A 17 -11.65 0.98 7.26
CA GLN A 17 -11.81 2.17 8.11
C GLN A 17 -11.00 3.38 7.63
N ASN A 18 -9.97 3.18 6.79
CA ASN A 18 -9.22 4.30 6.22
C ASN A 18 -9.93 4.90 4.99
N LEU A 19 -10.98 4.24 4.46
CA LEU A 19 -11.61 4.63 3.19
C LEU A 19 -12.19 6.03 3.26
N GLU A 20 -12.92 6.38 4.32
CA GLU A 20 -13.53 7.71 4.46
C GLU A 20 -12.47 8.82 4.47
N PHE A 21 -11.39 8.62 5.23
CA PHE A 21 -10.28 9.57 5.27
C PHE A 21 -9.63 9.75 3.90
N ILE A 22 -9.32 8.65 3.21
CA ILE A 22 -8.70 8.68 1.88
C ILE A 22 -9.61 9.36 0.85
N LEU A 23 -10.93 9.16 0.92
CA LEU A 23 -11.88 9.82 0.03
C LEU A 23 -11.96 11.34 0.26
N LYS A 24 -11.79 11.80 1.50
CA LYS A 24 -11.83 13.23 1.86
C LYS A 24 -10.51 13.96 1.61
N HIS A 25 -9.38 13.33 1.91
CA HIS A 25 -8.06 13.98 1.95
C HIS A 25 -7.13 13.52 0.82
N GLY A 26 -7.56 12.53 0.04
CA GLY A 26 -6.72 11.88 -0.95
C GLY A 26 -5.75 10.88 -0.34
N ILE A 27 -4.87 10.36 -1.20
CA ILE A 27 -3.81 9.44 -0.81
C ILE A 27 -2.59 10.25 -0.39
N VAL A 28 -2.15 10.08 0.86
CA VAL A 28 -0.97 10.75 1.42
C VAL A 28 0.16 9.75 1.70
N SER A 29 1.41 10.23 1.68
CA SER A 29 2.57 9.42 2.07
C SER A 29 2.73 9.43 3.58
N LYS A 30 3.41 8.42 4.14
CA LYS A 30 3.69 8.30 5.57
C LYS A 30 4.45 9.50 6.17
N TYR A 31 5.09 10.32 5.33
CA TYR A 31 5.83 11.52 5.74
C TYR A 31 4.98 12.80 5.77
N LYS A 32 3.81 12.79 5.11
CA LYS A 32 2.86 13.91 5.13
C LYS A 32 1.61 13.62 5.96
N GLU A 33 1.41 12.37 6.37
CA GLU A 33 0.19 11.93 7.02
C GLU A 33 0.21 12.22 8.53
N ASN A 34 -0.84 12.92 8.98
CA ASN A 34 -1.12 13.24 10.37
C ASN A 34 -2.48 12.65 10.80
N ASN A 35 -2.86 11.49 10.26
CA ASN A 35 -4.03 10.74 10.72
C ASN A 35 -3.61 9.74 11.81
N PRO A 36 -3.78 10.07 13.11
CA PRO A 36 -3.41 9.17 14.19
C PRO A 36 -4.24 7.88 14.20
N GLU A 37 -5.41 7.87 13.54
CA GLU A 37 -6.31 6.73 13.46
C GLU A 37 -6.06 5.85 12.22
N TYR A 38 -5.03 6.15 11.40
CA TYR A 38 -4.75 5.37 10.20
C TYR A 38 -4.31 3.95 10.54
N ILE A 39 -5.10 2.96 10.12
CA ILE A 39 -4.84 1.55 10.40
C ILE A 39 -3.88 0.97 9.36
N ARG A 40 -2.68 0.57 9.81
CA ARG A 40 -1.69 -0.11 8.96
C ARG A 40 -2.05 -1.58 8.78
N ILE A 41 -1.98 -2.06 7.53
CA ILE A 41 -2.34 -3.44 7.15
C ILE A 41 -1.14 -4.30 6.73
N GLY A 42 0.05 -3.72 6.61
CA GLY A 42 1.28 -4.42 6.21
C GLY A 42 2.01 -5.03 7.41
N ALA A 43 2.53 -6.25 7.25
CA ALA A 43 3.31 -6.91 8.30
C ALA A 43 4.54 -6.05 8.70
N PRO A 44 4.82 -5.85 10.00
CA PRO A 44 5.88 -4.94 10.46
C PRO A 44 7.27 -5.27 9.89
N ASP A 45 7.60 -6.56 9.80
CA ASP A 45 8.87 -7.04 9.23
C ASP A 45 9.02 -6.64 7.74
N LEU A 46 7.93 -6.74 6.97
CA LEU A 46 7.92 -6.33 5.58
C LEU A 46 8.00 -4.80 5.43
N ILE A 47 7.42 -4.05 6.36
CA ILE A 47 7.54 -2.59 6.40
C ILE A 47 9.01 -2.19 6.65
N SER A 48 9.67 -2.79 7.63
CA SER A 48 11.08 -2.51 7.92
C SER A 48 11.99 -2.82 6.73
N LEU A 49 11.80 -3.96 6.07
CA LEU A 49 12.56 -4.32 4.87
C LEU A 49 12.41 -3.29 3.75
N ARG A 50 11.21 -2.72 3.57
CA ARG A 50 10.96 -1.69 2.54
C ARG A 50 11.64 -0.38 2.89
N ASP A 51 11.71 -0.03 4.17
CA ASP A 51 12.33 1.20 4.64
C ASP A 51 13.86 1.16 4.46
N GLU A 52 14.46 -0.02 4.40
CA GLU A 52 15.90 -0.24 4.17
C GLU A 52 16.25 -0.47 2.68
N TYR A 53 15.28 -0.90 1.86
CA TYR A 53 15.53 -1.23 0.46
C TYR A 53 15.67 0.03 -0.40
N ARG A 54 16.90 0.35 -0.81
CA ARG A 54 17.17 1.46 -1.74
C ARG A 54 16.65 1.17 -3.14
N VAL A 55 15.93 2.11 -3.73
CA VAL A 55 15.41 1.98 -5.09
C VAL A 55 16.51 2.41 -6.08
N GLY A 56 16.75 1.60 -7.12
CA GLY A 56 17.82 1.83 -8.11
C GLY A 56 17.49 2.87 -9.20
N ILE A 57 16.55 3.79 -8.95
CA ILE A 57 16.15 4.84 -9.89
C ILE A 57 16.51 6.21 -9.31
N ASP A 58 17.31 6.99 -10.05
CA ASP A 58 17.76 8.32 -9.66
C ASP A 58 17.64 9.30 -10.85
N PRO A 59 16.87 10.40 -10.75
CA PRO A 59 15.95 10.77 -9.66
C PRO A 59 14.61 10.01 -9.70
N PRO A 60 13.86 9.88 -8.57
CA PRO A 60 14.03 10.60 -7.30
C PRO A 60 14.87 9.88 -6.22
N GLY A 61 15.36 8.66 -6.45
CA GLY A 61 16.09 7.89 -5.44
C GLY A 61 15.20 7.41 -4.30
N GLY A 62 15.79 7.31 -3.10
CA GLY A 62 15.07 6.97 -1.87
C GLY A 62 14.99 5.47 -1.56
N THR A 63 14.16 5.13 -0.58
CA THR A 63 13.85 3.74 -0.21
C THR A 63 12.45 3.33 -0.63
N LEU A 64 12.21 2.03 -0.81
CA LEU A 64 10.95 1.51 -1.30
C LEU A 64 9.77 1.90 -0.37
N GLY A 65 10.04 2.05 0.93
CA GLY A 65 9.08 2.49 1.93
C GLY A 65 8.60 3.93 1.79
N GLU A 66 9.27 4.74 0.96
CA GLU A 66 8.88 6.12 0.68
C GLU A 66 7.81 6.22 -0.42
N PHE A 67 7.61 5.13 -1.16
CA PHE A 67 6.67 5.06 -2.26
C PHE A 67 5.35 4.45 -1.83
N ILE A 68 4.29 4.84 -2.55
CA ILE A 68 2.94 4.34 -2.33
C ILE A 68 2.71 3.13 -3.24
N PRO A 69 2.42 1.92 -2.69
CA PRO A 69 2.26 0.73 -3.50
C PRO A 69 0.91 0.71 -4.22
N PHE A 70 0.95 0.39 -5.51
CA PHE A 70 -0.20 0.05 -6.34
C PHE A 70 0.02 -1.30 -7.03
N TYR A 71 -1.07 -1.98 -7.35
CA TYR A 71 -1.09 -3.28 -8.02
C TYR A 71 -1.81 -3.16 -9.36
N PHE A 72 -1.32 -3.87 -10.38
CA PHE A 72 -1.97 -3.95 -11.69
C PHE A 72 -3.04 -5.04 -11.80
N ALA A 73 -3.23 -5.81 -10.72
CA ALA A 73 -4.24 -6.85 -10.59
C ALA A 73 -4.93 -6.73 -9.23
N GLY A 74 -6.16 -7.26 -9.13
CA GLY A 74 -6.95 -7.19 -7.90
C GLY A 74 -6.37 -8.01 -6.74
N HIS A 75 -5.55 -9.02 -7.02
CA HIS A 75 -4.91 -9.84 -5.99
C HIS A 75 -3.54 -9.25 -5.62
N SER A 76 -3.40 -8.86 -4.36
CA SER A 76 -2.16 -8.32 -3.81
C SER A 76 -1.32 -9.42 -3.16
N PRO A 77 0.02 -9.42 -3.32
CA PRO A 77 0.91 -10.25 -2.51
C PRO A 77 0.73 -10.05 -0.99
N MET A 78 0.24 -8.88 -0.55
CA MET A 78 -0.08 -8.65 0.85
C MET A 78 -1.24 -9.51 1.37
N LEU A 79 -2.07 -10.10 0.50
CA LEU A 79 -3.08 -11.09 0.93
C LEU A 79 -2.43 -12.32 1.58
N TYR A 80 -1.18 -12.63 1.24
CA TYR A 80 -0.45 -13.75 1.84
C TYR A 80 -0.04 -13.49 3.30
N LYS A 81 0.25 -12.22 3.65
CA LYS A 81 0.77 -11.86 4.98
C LYS A 81 0.25 -10.49 5.45
N PRO A 82 -1.06 -10.37 5.74
CA PRO A 82 -1.59 -9.18 6.42
C PRO A 82 -1.12 -9.14 7.88
N VAL A 83 -1.21 -7.97 8.51
CA VAL A 83 -1.03 -7.85 9.97
C VAL A 83 -1.97 -8.82 10.67
N GLY A 84 -1.43 -9.70 11.52
CA GLY A 84 -2.20 -10.73 12.24
C GLY A 84 -2.37 -12.06 11.50
N GLY A 85 -1.84 -12.20 10.28
CA GLY A 85 -1.92 -13.42 9.49
C GLY A 85 -3.30 -13.69 8.87
N ILE A 86 -3.38 -14.70 8.01
CA ILE A 86 -4.65 -15.17 7.47
C ILE A 86 -5.34 -16.02 8.55
N LYS A 87 -6.43 -15.52 9.13
CA LYS A 87 -7.28 -16.36 10.00
C LYS A 87 -8.08 -17.29 9.11
N LYS A 88 -8.04 -18.60 9.37
CA LYS A 88 -8.97 -19.55 8.75
C LYS A 88 -10.41 -19.09 9.06
N PRO A 89 -11.33 -19.17 8.08
CA PRO A 89 -12.74 -19.03 8.40
C PRO A 89 -13.13 -20.09 9.46
N PRO A 90 -14.09 -19.79 10.35
CA PRO A 90 -14.56 -20.74 11.34
C PRO A 90 -15.00 -22.04 10.64
N GLU A 91 -14.58 -23.18 11.18
CA GLU A 91 -15.05 -24.50 10.73
C GLU A 91 -16.52 -24.63 11.18
N ASN A 92 -17.42 -24.88 10.22
CA ASN A 92 -18.84 -25.14 10.48
C ASN A 92 -19.04 -26.57 11.02
#